data_AF-A0A7S2AFK0-F1
#
_entry.id   AF-A0A7S2AFK0-F1
#
_cell.length_a   1.000
_cell.length_b   1.000
_cell.length_c   1.000
_cell.angle_alpha   90.00
_cell.angle_beta   90.00
_cell.angle_gamma   90.00
#
_symmetry.space_group_name_H-M   'P 1'
#
loop_
_entity.id
_entity.type
_entity.pdbx_description
1 polymer ?
#
loop_
_entity_poly.entity_id
_entity_poly.type
_entity_poly.pdbx_seq_one_letter_code
_entity_poly.pdbx_strand_id
1 'polypeptide(L)'
;GMRWACDLRHYFPNLVVALVDSLPRCLGTLPKAAAEYAEQYMRRKGIRTFYELKYDPESAEFWHQVGLPGHADVTYILHGVSPHNGFMPSATVSSRGPG
;
A
#
# COMPACT_ATOMS: atom_id res chain seq x y z
N GLY A 1 3.06 3.31 1.26
CA GLY A 1 2.38 2.21 1.97
C GLY A 1 3.07 1.83 3.28
N MET A 2 4.14 1.03 3.19
CA MET A 2 4.75 0.34 4.35
C MET A 2 5.05 1.21 5.58
N ARG A 3 5.78 2.33 5.40
CA ARG A 3 6.12 3.22 6.52
C ARG A 3 4.87 3.72 7.25
N TRP A 4 3.83 4.09 6.51
CA TRP A 4 2.59 4.56 7.09
C TRP A 4 1.90 3.50 7.96
N ALA A 5 1.87 2.24 7.51
CA ALA A 5 1.34 1.15 8.32
C ALA A 5 2.14 0.95 9.62
N CYS A 6 3.46 1.06 9.56
CA CYS A 6 4.33 1.02 10.74
C CYS A 6 4.05 2.18 11.70
N ASP A 7 3.92 3.40 11.18
CA ASP A 7 3.66 4.60 11.99
C ASP A 7 2.28 4.51 12.66
N LEU A 8 1.23 4.12 11.94
CA LEU A 8 -0.11 3.89 12.50
C LEU A 8 -0.07 2.89 13.66
N ARG A 9 0.61 1.76 13.47
CA ARG A 9 0.72 0.74 14.51
C ARG A 9 1.55 1.19 15.71
N HIS A 10 2.55 2.04 15.49
CA HIS A 10 3.40 2.58 16.55
C HIS A 10 2.64 3.59 17.43
N TYR A 11 1.98 4.57 16.81
CA TYR A 11 1.28 5.64 17.53
C TYR A 11 -0.09 5.20 18.06
N PHE A 12 -0.73 4.23 17.41
CA PHE A 12 -2.06 3.74 17.78
C PHE A 12 -2.06 2.21 17.91
N PRO A 13 -1.55 1.67 19.03
CA PRO A 13 -1.36 0.22 19.22
C PRO A 13 -2.65 -0.58 19.34
N ASN A 14 -3.81 0.08 19.37
CA ASN A 14 -5.12 -0.59 19.35
C ASN A 14 -5.70 -0.71 17.94
N LEU A 15 -5.11 -0.08 16.92
CA LEU A 15 -5.56 -0.23 15.54
C LEU A 15 -5.22 -1.61 14.99
N VAL A 16 -6.20 -2.21 14.32
CA VAL A 16 -5.98 -3.35 13.43
C VAL A 16 -5.58 -2.80 12.07
N VAL A 17 -4.39 -3.18 11.60
CA VAL A 17 -3.83 -2.68 10.34
C VAL A 17 -3.65 -3.83 9.37
N ALA A 18 -4.32 -3.75 8.22
CA ALA A 18 -4.11 -4.62 7.07
C ALA A 18 -3.44 -3.81 5.95
N LEU A 19 -2.31 -4.30 5.45
CA LEU A 19 -1.62 -3.78 4.28
C LEU A 19 -1.85 -4.76 3.14
N VAL A 20 -2.42 -4.25 2.04
CA VAL A 20 -2.72 -5.00 0.83
C VAL A 20 -1.91 -4.41 -0.32
N ASP A 21 -1.28 -5.28 -1.10
CA ASP A 21 -0.52 -4.90 -2.29
C ASP A 21 -0.70 -5.96 -3.38
N SER A 22 -0.89 -5.52 -4.62
CA SER A 22 -1.02 -6.43 -5.77
C SER A 22 0.33 -6.97 -6.23
N LEU A 23 1.44 -6.41 -5.75
CA LEU A 23 2.79 -6.90 -6.06
C LEU A 23 3.16 -8.10 -5.18
N PRO A 24 4.16 -8.91 -5.59
CA PRO A 24 4.54 -10.13 -4.87
C PRO A 24 5.16 -9.92 -3.48
N ARG A 25 5.66 -8.71 -3.20
CA ARG A 25 6.34 -8.38 -1.94
C ARG A 25 6.43 -6.87 -1.75
N CYS A 26 6.67 -6.45 -0.50
CA CYS A 26 7.05 -5.06 -0.24
C CYS A 26 8.46 -4.75 -0.76
N LEU A 27 8.73 -3.45 -0.97
CA LEU A 27 10.05 -2.94 -1.32
C LEU A 27 10.66 -3.65 -2.54
N GLY A 28 9.88 -3.80 -3.61
CA GLY A 28 10.26 -4.58 -4.79
C GLY A 28 11.60 -4.19 -5.43
N THR A 29 11.99 -2.92 -5.30
CA THR A 29 13.27 -2.35 -5.80
C THR A 29 14.48 -2.64 -4.91
N LEU A 30 14.27 -3.16 -3.70
CA LEU A 30 15.35 -3.49 -2.76
C LEU A 30 15.73 -4.97 -2.81
N PRO A 31 16.92 -5.33 -2.28
CA PRO A 31 17.31 -6.73 -2.13
C PRO A 31 16.29 -7.55 -1.35
N LYS A 32 16.19 -8.85 -1.68
CA LYS A 32 15.23 -9.78 -1.05
C LYS A 32 15.31 -9.81 0.46
N ALA A 33 16.52 -9.90 1.02
CA ALA A 33 16.72 -9.90 2.46
C ALA A 33 16.16 -8.63 3.16
N ALA A 34 16.22 -7.47 2.50
CA ALA A 34 15.71 -6.22 3.06
C ALA A 34 14.16 -6.21 3.08
N ALA A 35 13.53 -6.70 2.01
CA ALA A 35 12.08 -6.86 1.93
C ALA A 35 11.57 -7.86 2.98
N GLU A 36 12.23 -9.01 3.10
CA GLU A 36 11.89 -10.05 4.09
C GLU A 36 12.01 -9.53 5.52
N TYR A 37 13.10 -8.80 5.83
CA TYR A 37 13.26 -8.16 7.14
C TYR A 37 12.13 -7.19 7.45
N ALA A 38 11.76 -6.33 6.48
CA ALA A 38 10.69 -5.35 6.65
C ALA A 38 9.33 -6.03 6.87
N GLU A 39 9.03 -7.08 6.11
CA GLU A 39 7.81 -7.86 6.29
C GLU A 39 7.76 -8.55 7.66
N GLN A 40 8.85 -9.23 8.05
CA GLN A 40 8.94 -9.87 9.37
C GLN A 40 8.79 -8.85 10.50
N TYR A 41 9.33 -7.64 10.33
CA TYR A 41 9.12 -6.55 11.27
C TYR A 41 7.63 -6.15 11.36
N MET A 42 6.96 -5.93 10.23
CA MET A 42 5.54 -5.59 10.18
C MET A 42 4.69 -6.68 10.86
N ARG A 43 4.92 -7.95 10.54
CA ARG A 43 4.22 -9.09 11.13
C ARG A 43 4.43 -9.17 12.64
N ARG A 44 5.67 -8.97 13.13
CA ARG A 44 5.97 -8.90 14.58
C ARG A 44 5.26 -7.75 15.30
N LYS A 45 4.94 -6.66 14.58
CA LYS A 45 4.16 -5.55 15.12
C LYS A 45 2.65 -5.77 15.04
N GLY A 46 2.18 -6.89 14.51
CA GLY A 46 0.75 -7.19 14.36
C GLY A 46 0.10 -6.53 13.15
N ILE A 47 0.90 -6.05 12.19
CA ILE A 47 0.40 -5.58 10.90
C ILE A 47 0.21 -6.81 10.01
N ARG A 48 -0.99 -6.99 9.47
CA ARG A 48 -1.31 -8.08 8.55
C ARG A 48 -0.92 -7.64 7.14
N THR A 49 -0.08 -8.41 6.46
CA THR A 49 0.43 -8.08 5.13
C THR A 49 -0.05 -9.11 4.12
N PHE A 50 -0.68 -8.64 3.05
CA PHE A 50 -1.20 -9.45 1.95
C PHE A 50 -0.59 -8.95 0.64
N TYR A 51 0.08 -9.87 -0.06
CA TYR A 51 0.73 -9.63 -1.35
C TYR A 51 0.02 -10.44 -2.43
N GLU A 52 0.21 -10.07 -3.69
CA GLU A 52 -0.50 -10.65 -4.84
C GLU A 52 -2.04 -10.59 -4.68
N LEU A 53 -2.51 -9.63 -3.86
CA LEU A 53 -3.93 -9.43 -3.58
C LEU A 53 -4.32 -8.03 -4.07
N LYS A 54 -5.23 -7.98 -5.04
CA LYS A 54 -5.78 -6.71 -5.52
C LYS A 54 -6.80 -6.18 -4.51
N TYR A 55 -6.73 -4.88 -4.22
CA TYR A 55 -7.77 -4.22 -3.43
C TYR A 55 -9.11 -4.28 -4.16
N ASP A 56 -10.13 -4.85 -3.50
CA ASP A 56 -11.48 -4.98 -4.03
C ASP A 56 -12.52 -4.67 -2.92
N PRO A 57 -12.96 -3.42 -2.79
CA PRO A 57 -13.88 -3.02 -1.72
C PRO A 57 -15.29 -3.57 -1.87
N GLU A 58 -15.68 -4.01 -3.07
CA GLU A 58 -17.02 -4.55 -3.35
C GLU A 58 -17.10 -6.06 -3.05
N SER A 59 -15.95 -6.71 -2.82
CA SER A 59 -15.88 -8.15 -2.56
C SER A 59 -15.91 -8.46 -1.07
N ALA A 60 -16.96 -9.16 -0.63
CA ALA A 60 -17.04 -9.72 0.72
C ALA A 60 -15.93 -10.74 0.99
N GLU A 61 -15.50 -11.49 -0.04
CA GLU A 61 -14.41 -12.45 0.05
C GLU A 61 -13.07 -11.76 0.35
N PHE A 62 -12.80 -10.63 -0.31
CA PHE A 62 -11.63 -9.80 -0.04
C PHE A 62 -11.59 -9.37 1.43
N TRP A 63 -12.68 -8.82 1.95
CA TRP A 63 -12.79 -8.36 3.34
C TRP A 63 -12.59 -9.49 4.36
N HIS A 64 -13.14 -10.67 4.06
CA HIS A 64 -12.92 -11.86 4.87
C HIS A 64 -11.45 -12.30 4.84
N GLN A 65 -10.83 -12.34 3.66
CA GLN A 65 -9.43 -12.72 3.47
C GLN A 65 -8.46 -11.80 4.23
N VAL A 66 -8.72 -10.48 4.25
CA VAL A 66 -7.86 -9.51 4.97
C VAL A 66 -8.17 -9.44 6.48
N GLY A 67 -9.17 -10.20 6.94
CA GLY A 67 -9.58 -10.29 8.34
C GLY A 67 -10.27 -9.03 8.87
N LEU A 68 -10.95 -8.30 7.99
CA LEU A 68 -11.78 -7.14 8.30
C LEU A 68 -13.18 -7.36 7.70
N PRO A 69 -13.95 -8.36 8.21
CA PRO A 69 -15.22 -8.73 7.60
C PRO A 69 -16.18 -7.53 7.59
N GLY A 70 -16.78 -7.26 6.43
CA GLY A 70 -17.65 -6.11 6.20
C GLY A 70 -16.93 -4.95 5.51
N HIS A 71 -16.05 -4.26 6.23
CA HIS A 71 -15.25 -3.14 5.70
C HIS A 71 -14.16 -2.70 6.69
N ALA A 72 -13.25 -1.83 6.24
CA ALA A 72 -12.38 -1.05 7.12
C ALA A 72 -13.03 0.29 7.49
N ASP A 73 -12.82 0.77 8.72
CA ASP A 73 -13.28 2.11 9.14
C ASP A 73 -12.63 3.23 8.31
N VAL A 74 -11.36 3.03 7.92
CA VAL A 74 -10.57 3.97 7.13
C VAL A 74 -9.68 3.22 6.15
N THR A 75 -9.68 3.63 4.89
CA THR A 75 -8.81 3.11 3.83
C THR A 75 -7.85 4.16 3.32
N TYR A 76 -6.56 3.83 3.26
CA TYR A 76 -5.52 4.67 2.66
C TYR A 76 -5.02 4.05 1.36
N ILE A 77 -5.25 4.72 0.23
CA ILE A 77 -4.79 4.27 -1.07
C ILE A 77 -3.43 4.91 -1.38
N LEU A 78 -2.37 4.12 -1.29
CA LEU A 78 -0.99 4.57 -1.44
C LEU A 78 -0.32 3.87 -2.63
N HIS A 79 -0.80 4.15 -3.84
CA HIS A 79 -0.19 3.68 -5.09
C HIS A 79 0.79 4.72 -5.66
N GLY A 80 1.60 4.31 -6.64
CA GLY A 80 2.56 5.20 -7.30
C GLY A 80 1.90 6.46 -7.84
N VAL A 81 2.54 7.61 -7.63
CA VAL A 81 2.07 8.87 -8.21
C VAL A 81 2.25 8.81 -9.72
N SER A 82 1.16 8.97 -10.47
CA SER A 82 1.27 9.25 -11.89
C SER A 82 1.59 10.74 -12.04
N PRO A 83 2.68 11.13 -12.72
CA PRO A 83 2.94 12.54 -12.98
C PRO A 83 1.83 13.07 -13.89
N HIS A 84 0.94 13.90 -13.34
CA HIS A 84 -0.03 14.65 -14.13
C HIS A 84 0.45 16.10 -14.24
N ASN A 85 0.77 16.55 -15.45
CA ASN A 85 1.28 17.90 -15.72
C ASN A 85 0.27 18.76 -16.50
N GLY A 86 -1.00 18.36 -16.57
CA GLY A 86 -2.05 19.09 -17.31
C GLY A 86 -2.33 20.51 -16.79
N PHE A 87 -1.88 20.83 -15.57
CA PHE A 87 -1.96 22.16 -14.99
C PHE A 87 -0.83 23.10 -15.43
N MET A 88 0.25 22.57 -16.01
CA MET A 88 1.40 23.37 -16.42
C MET A 88 1.09 24.11 -17.75
N PRO A 89 1.60 25.34 -17.95
CA PRO A 89 1.45 26.05 -19.22
C PRO A 89 1.91 25.19 -20.41
N SER A 90 1.25 25.33 -21.56
CA SER A 90 1.58 24.55 -22.77
C SER A 90 3.04 24.69 -23.20
N ALA A 91 3.65 25.86 -22.95
CA ALA A 91 5.05 26.14 -23.23
C ALA A 91 6.04 25.27 -22.42
N THR A 92 5.59 24.67 -21.30
CA THR A 92 6.42 23.84 -20.42
C THR A 92 6.09 22.35 -20.50
N VAL A 93 5.17 21.96 -21.39
CA VAL A 93 4.78 20.56 -21.61
C VAL A 93 5.42 20.04 -22.90
N SER A 94 6.04 18.87 -22.84
CA SER A 94 6.61 18.21 -24.01
C SER A 94 5.52 17.85 -25.03
N SER A 95 5.71 18.23 -26.29
CA SER A 95 4.84 17.86 -27.41
C SER A 95 4.90 16.36 -27.74
N ARG A 96 5.87 15.62 -27.18
CA ARG A 96 6.06 14.18 -27.37
C ARG A 96 5.49 13.33 -26.24
N GLY A 97 4.82 13.96 -25.26
CA GLY A 97 4.28 13.28 -24.07
C GLY A 97 5.24 13.31 -22.87
N PRO A 98 4.85 12.70 -21.74
CA PRO A 98 5.70 12.60 -20.56
C PRO A 98 6.97 11.82 -20.90
N GLY A 99 8.11 12.44 -20.62
CA GLY A 99 9.45 11.86 -20.87
C GLY A 99 9.80 10.74 -19.90
#